data_AF-A0AAU2W656-F1
#
_entry.id   AF-A0AAU2W656-F1
#
_cell.length_a   1.000
_cell.length_b   1.000
_cell.length_c   1.000
_cell.angle_alpha   90.00
_cell.angle_beta   90.00
_cell.angle_gamma   90.00
#
_symmetry.space_group_name_H-M   'P 1'
#
loop_
_entity.id
_entity.type
_entity.pdbx_description
1 polymer ?
#
loop_
_entity_poly.entity_id
_entity_poly.type
_entity_poly.pdbx_seq_one_letter_code
_entity_poly.pdbx_strand_id
1 'polypeptide(L)'
;MDVTEMLQVLGVDPAQLPPAPSSTATAAEAFARIGRTPQPCVSCGRPATATSVADVPGFGPRWIDKCTPHMIAVTKKSGVGVPESEALLTLRDAVRQAGVDAALLAAPLTEAECARG
;
A
#
# COMPACT_ATOMS: atom_id res chain seq x y z
N MET A 1 -7.65 -4.14 9.40
CA MET A 1 -6.85 -3.77 10.57
C MET A 1 -7.49 -2.49 11.02
N ASP A 2 -7.95 -2.43 12.25
CA ASP A 2 -8.47 -1.16 12.79
C ASP A 2 -7.32 -0.19 13.05
N VAL A 3 -7.64 1.08 13.33
CA VAL A 3 -6.64 2.14 13.50
C VAL A 3 -5.73 1.88 14.70
N THR A 4 -6.24 1.30 15.79
CA THR A 4 -5.46 1.05 17.01
C THR A 4 -4.45 -0.06 16.76
N GLU A 5 -4.87 -1.15 16.12
CA GLU A 5 -4.01 -2.24 15.68
C GLU A 5 -2.90 -1.72 14.74
N MET A 6 -3.26 -0.86 13.78
CA MET A 6 -2.29 -0.24 12.87
C MET A 6 -1.24 0.60 13.60
N LEU A 7 -1.65 1.45 14.54
CA LEU A 7 -0.71 2.29 15.29
C LEU A 7 0.22 1.48 16.19
N GLN A 8 -0.27 0.38 16.77
CA GLN A 8 0.54 -0.58 17.51
C GLN A 8 1.63 -1.21 16.61
N VAL A 9 1.28 -1.69 15.41
CA VAL A 9 2.24 -2.24 14.44
C VAL A 9 3.30 -1.21 14.03
N LEU A 10 2.93 0.06 13.93
CA LEU A 10 3.84 1.14 13.57
C LEU A 10 4.69 1.67 14.74
N GLY A 11 4.38 1.25 15.98
CA GLY A 11 5.02 1.77 17.19
C GLY A 11 4.77 3.28 17.41
N VAL A 12 3.58 3.76 17.04
CA VAL A 12 3.26 5.21 17.05
C VAL A 12 2.37 5.55 18.23
N ASP A 13 2.79 6.55 19.03
CA ASP A 13 1.94 7.20 20.02
C ASP A 13 0.87 8.07 19.31
N PRO A 14 -0.43 7.80 19.51
CA PRO A 14 -1.50 8.57 18.87
C PRO A 14 -1.47 10.07 19.20
N ALA A 15 -0.91 10.46 20.35
CA ALA A 15 -0.79 11.87 20.74
C ALA A 15 0.20 12.66 19.87
N GLN A 16 1.14 11.97 19.21
CA GLN A 16 2.16 12.57 18.34
C GLN A 16 1.67 12.76 16.90
N LEU A 17 0.48 12.25 16.56
CA LEU A 17 -0.05 12.35 15.20
C LEU A 17 -0.53 13.78 14.90
N PRO A 18 -0.22 14.34 13.71
CA PRO A 18 -0.75 15.65 13.33
C PRO A 18 -2.28 15.65 13.23
N PRO A 19 -2.97 16.71 13.69
CA PRO A 19 -4.42 16.84 13.54
C PRO A 19 -4.81 16.94 12.06
N ALA A 20 -5.88 16.25 11.67
CA ALA A 20 -6.50 16.38 10.37
C ALA A 20 -7.74 17.28 10.44
N PRO A 21 -8.04 18.08 9.40
CA PRO A 21 -9.16 19.01 9.41
C PRO A 21 -10.53 18.31 9.37
N SER A 22 -10.59 17.10 8.82
CA SER A 22 -11.80 16.28 8.66
C SER A 22 -11.46 14.80 8.74
N SER A 23 -12.44 13.94 8.98
CA SER A 23 -12.27 12.47 9.03
C SER A 23 -11.88 11.83 7.69
N THR A 24 -12.05 12.57 6.59
CA THR A 24 -11.60 12.19 5.25
C THR A 24 -10.76 13.29 4.63
N ALA A 25 -9.64 12.93 3.99
CA ALA A 25 -8.87 13.83 3.16
C ALA A 25 -9.42 13.89 1.74
N THR A 26 -9.46 15.08 1.16
CA THR A 26 -9.63 15.24 -0.29
C THR A 26 -8.38 14.75 -1.01
N ALA A 27 -8.52 14.38 -2.30
CA ALA A 27 -7.37 14.00 -3.12
C ALA A 27 -6.31 15.11 -3.18
N ALA A 28 -6.74 16.37 -3.27
CA ALA A 28 -5.84 17.52 -3.31
C ALA A 28 -5.00 17.66 -2.03
N GLU A 29 -5.62 17.50 -0.84
CA GLU A 29 -4.90 17.54 0.44
C GLU A 29 -3.92 16.37 0.57
N ALA A 30 -4.33 15.18 0.15
CA ALA A 30 -3.47 14.00 0.16
C ALA A 30 -2.25 14.21 -0.75
N PHE A 31 -2.45 14.68 -1.98
CA PHE A 31 -1.38 14.99 -2.93
C PHE A 31 -0.46 16.10 -2.43
N ALA A 32 -0.98 17.14 -1.78
CA ALA A 32 -0.16 18.19 -1.20
C ALA A 32 0.79 17.65 -0.12
N ARG A 33 0.34 16.69 0.70
CA ARG A 33 1.13 16.09 1.79
C ARG A 33 2.21 15.12 1.34
N ILE A 34 2.04 14.43 0.21
CA ILE A 34 3.06 13.52 -0.35
C ILE A 34 3.79 14.10 -1.57
N GLY A 35 3.57 15.37 -1.87
CA GLY A 35 4.08 16.06 -3.07
C GLY A 35 5.58 16.40 -2.99
N ARG A 36 5.97 17.58 -3.47
CA ARG A 36 7.40 17.97 -3.58
C ARG A 36 8.14 18.01 -2.24
N THR A 37 7.43 18.30 -1.15
CA THR A 37 7.98 18.32 0.20
C THR A 37 7.13 17.41 1.09
N PRO A 38 7.36 16.08 1.05
CA PRO A 38 6.53 15.14 1.76
C PRO A 38 6.62 15.33 3.28
N GLN A 39 5.51 15.08 3.97
CA GLN A 39 5.53 14.94 5.42
C GLN A 39 6.40 13.74 5.86
N PRO A 40 7.03 13.79 7.03
CA PRO A 40 7.79 12.67 7.55
C PRO A 40 6.86 11.50 7.89
N CYS A 41 7.33 10.29 7.66
CA CYS A 41 6.64 9.07 8.09
C CYS A 41 6.52 9.07 9.62
N VAL A 42 5.32 8.85 10.13
CA VAL A 42 5.02 8.90 11.57
C VAL A 42 5.78 7.85 12.39
N SER A 43 6.26 6.77 11.75
CA SER A 43 6.99 5.68 12.41
C SER A 43 8.52 5.87 12.38
N CYS A 44 9.09 6.41 11.30
CA CYS A 44 10.55 6.43 11.11
C CYS A 44 11.14 7.75 10.59
N GLY A 45 10.32 8.78 10.38
CA GLY A 45 10.78 10.10 9.91
C GLY A 45 11.16 10.20 8.44
N ARG A 46 11.34 9.09 7.70
CA ARG A 46 11.62 9.12 6.26
C ARG A 46 10.48 9.78 5.48
N PRO A 47 10.73 10.41 4.31
CA PRO A 47 9.68 11.02 3.50
C PRO A 47 8.51 10.04 3.23
N ALA A 48 7.29 10.49 3.49
CA ALA A 48 6.11 9.69 3.26
C ALA A 48 5.80 9.56 1.76
N THR A 49 5.31 8.38 1.38
CA THR A 49 4.84 8.07 0.02
C THR A 49 3.34 7.79 0.00
N ALA A 50 2.73 7.61 1.18
CA ALA A 50 1.30 7.45 1.36
C ALA A 50 0.84 8.27 2.56
N THR A 51 -0.35 8.86 2.45
CA THR A 51 -1.02 9.56 3.54
C THR A 51 -2.47 9.11 3.63
N SER A 52 -3.02 9.13 4.84
CA SER A 52 -4.41 8.79 5.12
C SER A 52 -4.87 9.55 6.36
N VAL A 53 -6.18 9.75 6.50
CA VAL A 53 -6.77 10.21 7.76
C VAL A 53 -7.49 9.06 8.41
N ALA A 54 -7.39 8.96 9.73
CA ALA A 54 -8.21 8.07 10.53
C ALA A 54 -8.70 8.78 11.79
N ASP A 55 -9.91 8.45 12.22
CA ASP A 55 -10.43 8.86 13.53
C ASP A 55 -9.75 8.05 14.63
N VAL A 56 -8.97 8.74 15.45
CA VAL A 56 -8.22 8.14 16.56
C VAL A 56 -9.01 8.33 17.85
N PRO A 57 -9.33 7.25 18.59
CA PRO A 57 -10.06 7.34 19.86
C PRO A 57 -9.39 8.31 20.84
N GLY A 58 -10.14 9.29 21.33
CA GLY A 58 -9.65 10.31 22.27
C GLY A 58 -8.86 11.46 21.63
N PHE A 59 -8.50 11.38 20.35
CA PHE A 59 -7.68 12.39 19.66
C PHE A 59 -8.34 13.00 18.41
N GLY A 60 -9.45 12.41 17.95
CA GLY A 60 -10.19 12.86 16.76
C GLY A 60 -9.49 12.49 15.44
N PRO A 61 -9.81 13.18 14.34
CA PRO A 61 -9.18 12.95 13.05
C PRO A 61 -7.67 13.24 13.08
N ARG A 62 -6.87 12.26 12.67
CA ARG A 62 -5.41 12.36 12.62
C ARG A 62 -4.84 11.92 11.29
N TRP A 63 -3.80 12.62 10.86
CA TRP A 63 -3.02 12.24 9.70
C TRP A 63 -2.04 11.10 10.01
N ILE A 64 -1.94 10.15 9.08
CA ILE A 64 -1.08 8.98 9.21
C ILE A 64 -0.21 8.84 7.95
N ASP A 65 0.92 9.54 7.99
CA ASP A 65 1.93 9.58 6.91
C ASP A 65 2.88 8.39 6.99
N LYS A 66 3.04 7.66 5.88
CA LYS A 66 3.79 6.40 5.84
C LYS A 66 4.76 6.41 4.67
N CYS A 67 6.01 6.02 4.91
CA CYS A 67 6.92 5.63 3.84
C CYS A 67 6.53 4.24 3.32
N THR A 68 6.97 3.87 2.11
CA THR A 68 6.56 2.62 1.44
C THR A 68 6.70 1.37 2.31
N PRO A 69 7.83 1.13 3.02
CA PRO A 69 7.94 -0.04 3.92
C PRO A 69 6.88 -0.10 5.01
N HIS A 70 6.60 1.02 5.69
CA HIS A 70 5.61 1.08 6.77
C HIS A 70 4.17 1.05 6.25
N MET A 71 3.94 1.56 5.03
CA MET A 71 2.66 1.39 4.35
C MET A 71 2.41 -0.10 4.06
N ILE A 72 3.39 -0.82 3.52
CA ILE A 72 3.26 -2.26 3.23
C ILE A 72 3.04 -3.07 4.50
N ALA A 73 3.71 -2.71 5.60
CA ALA A 73 3.60 -3.42 6.88
C ALA A 73 2.17 -3.45 7.45
N VAL A 74 1.39 -2.39 7.22
CA VAL A 74 0.03 -2.24 7.77
C VAL A 74 -1.07 -2.42 6.74
N THR A 75 -0.73 -2.34 5.46
CA THR A 75 -1.64 -2.71 4.40
C THR A 75 -1.80 -4.21 4.50
N LYS A 76 -2.99 -4.67 4.91
CA LYS A 76 -3.36 -6.07 4.69
C LYS A 76 -3.00 -6.35 3.23
N LYS A 77 -2.20 -7.40 2.96
CA LYS A 77 -2.36 -8.09 1.68
C LYS A 77 -3.84 -8.42 1.66
N SER A 78 -4.66 -7.58 1.01
CA SER A 78 -5.82 -8.06 0.30
C SER A 78 -5.27 -9.29 -0.35
N GLY A 79 -5.69 -10.47 0.12
CA GLY A 79 -5.20 -11.69 -0.46
C GLY A 79 -5.29 -11.42 -1.95
N VAL A 80 -4.17 -11.57 -2.68
CA VAL A 80 -4.33 -12.04 -4.05
C VAL A 80 -5.24 -13.22 -3.81
N GLY A 81 -6.54 -13.04 -4.06
CA GLY A 81 -7.53 -14.05 -3.79
C GLY A 81 -6.92 -15.23 -4.48
N VAL A 82 -6.48 -16.24 -3.71
CA VAL A 82 -5.86 -17.42 -4.30
C VAL A 82 -6.89 -17.81 -5.33
N PRO A 83 -6.59 -17.69 -6.65
CA PRO A 83 -7.66 -17.79 -7.62
C PRO A 83 -8.29 -19.14 -7.34
N GLU A 84 -9.61 -19.15 -7.16
CA GLU A 84 -10.31 -20.39 -6.87
C GLU A 84 -9.77 -21.45 -7.83
N SER A 85 -9.51 -22.66 -7.35
CA SER A 85 -8.71 -23.67 -8.07
C SER A 85 -9.13 -23.83 -9.54
N GLU A 86 -10.41 -23.60 -9.82
CA GLU A 86 -10.99 -23.54 -11.16
C GLU A 86 -10.38 -22.44 -12.05
N ALA A 87 -10.24 -21.20 -11.58
CA ALA A 87 -9.58 -20.12 -12.30
C ALA A 87 -8.10 -20.44 -12.61
N LEU A 88 -7.39 -21.07 -11.67
CA LEU A 88 -6.00 -21.53 -11.91
C LEU A 88 -5.95 -22.64 -12.97
N LEU A 89 -6.92 -23.56 -12.97
CA LEU A 89 -7.02 -24.60 -13.99
C LEU A 89 -7.34 -24.01 -15.36
N THR A 90 -8.28 -23.07 -15.44
CA THR A 90 -8.61 -22.35 -16.68
C THR A 90 -7.39 -21.61 -17.25
N LEU A 91 -6.63 -20.92 -16.40
CA LEU A 91 -5.39 -20.26 -16.79
C LEU A 91 -4.35 -21.27 -17.30
N ARG A 92 -4.16 -22.39 -16.60
CA ARG A 92 -3.19 -23.42 -17.02
C ARG A 92 -3.59 -24.08 -18.34
N ASP A 93 -4.88 -24.28 -18.58
CA ASP A 93 -5.39 -24.81 -19.82
C ASP A 93 -5.22 -23.81 -20.97
N ALA A 94 -5.50 -22.52 -20.74
CA ALA A 94 -5.27 -21.46 -21.72
C ALA A 94 -3.78 -21.35 -22.11
N VAL A 95 -2.87 -21.40 -21.14
CA VAL A 95 -1.41 -21.42 -21.37
C VAL A 95 -1.00 -22.63 -22.21
N ARG A 96 -1.54 -23.82 -21.90
CA ARG A 96 -1.28 -25.04 -22.68
C ARG A 96 -1.80 -24.93 -24.11
N GLN A 97 -3.02 -24.42 -24.29
CA GLN A 97 -3.64 -24.24 -25.61
C GLN A 97 -2.90 -23.20 -26.46
N ALA A 98 -2.36 -22.17 -25.83
CA ALA A 98 -1.55 -21.15 -26.48
C ALA A 98 -0.12 -21.63 -26.81
N GLY A 99 0.28 -22.84 -26.38
CA GLY A 99 1.62 -23.37 -26.60
C GLY A 99 2.72 -22.54 -25.94
N VAL A 100 2.38 -21.76 -24.92
CA VAL A 100 3.34 -20.89 -24.22
C VAL A 100 4.23 -21.78 -23.37
N ASP A 101 5.52 -21.80 -23.68
CA ASP A 101 6.51 -22.56 -22.92
C ASP A 101 6.53 -22.05 -21.48
N ALA A 102 6.40 -22.96 -20.51
CA ALA A 102 6.47 -22.62 -19.09
C ALA A 102 7.81 -21.93 -18.72
N ALA A 103 8.87 -22.16 -19.49
CA ALA A 103 10.14 -21.45 -19.36
C ALA A 103 10.02 -19.94 -19.66
N LEU A 104 9.11 -19.54 -20.55
CA LEU A 104 8.87 -18.12 -20.88
C LEU A 104 8.16 -17.39 -19.73
N LEU A 105 7.34 -18.09 -18.96
CA LEU A 105 6.62 -17.54 -17.79
C LEU A 105 7.50 -17.47 -16.53
N ALA A 106 8.55 -18.29 -16.47
CA ALA A 106 9.52 -18.30 -15.37
C ALA A 106 10.75 -17.43 -15.66
N ALA A 107 10.91 -16.94 -16.90
CA ALA A 107 11.99 -16.04 -17.26
C ALA A 107 11.78 -14.67 -16.58
N PRO A 108 12.77 -14.13 -15.86
CA PRO A 108 12.69 -12.76 -15.38
C PRO A 108 12.57 -11.82 -16.60
N LEU A 109 11.66 -10.85 -16.51
CA LEU A 109 11.54 -9.78 -17.51
C LEU A 109 12.93 -9.14 -17.70
N THR A 110 13.39 -9.09 -18.95
CA THR A 110 14.69 -8.50 -19.25
C THR A 110 14.62 -6.99 -19.11
N GLU A 111 15.73 -6.33 -18.74
CA GLU A 111 15.76 -4.87 -18.54
C GLU A 111 15.27 -4.07 -19.77
N ALA A 112 15.35 -4.67 -20.97
CA ALA A 112 14.88 -4.08 -22.22
C ALA A 112 13.34 -4.03 -22.36
N GLU A 113 12.60 -4.82 -21.60
CA GLU A 113 11.13 -4.85 -21.60
C GLU A 113 10.56 -3.86 -20.58
N CYS A 114 11.27 -3.61 -19.48
CA CYS A 114 10.90 -2.61 -18.46
C CYS A 114 11.00 -1.16 -18.95
N ALA A 115 11.82 -0.87 -19.96
CA ALA A 115 12.07 0.49 -20.44
C ALA A 115 11.03 1.02 -21.46
N ARG A 116 10.03 0.22 -21.84
CA ARG A 116 8.98 0.58 -22.81
C ARG A 116 7.59 0.79 -22.21
N GLY A 117 7.48 0.81 -20.88
CA GLY A 117 6.26 1.10 -20.13
C GLY A 117 6.10 2.59 -19.80
#